data_AF-A0A6I2WRV7-F1
#
_entry.id   AF-A0A6I2WRV7-F1
#
_cell.length_a   1.000
_cell.length_b   1.000
_cell.length_c   1.000
_cell.angle_alpha   90.00
_cell.angle_beta   90.00
_cell.angle_gamma   90.00
#
_symmetry.space_group_name_H-M   'P 1'
#
loop_
_entity.id
_entity.type
_entity.pdbx_description
1 polymer ?
#
loop_
_entity_poly.entity_id
_entity_poly.type
_entity_poly.pdbx_seq_one_letter_code
_entity_poly.pdbx_strand_id
1 'polypeptide(L)'
;MQCSFRGRRAAGKETAVMARPSKYTSEFRRRAIEEVLDRGRSVTEVANSLSITTPETLRRWVVQAKIDRGLVTGPTTEELAEIKALRKEVADQQRTIEILKAATTFFAQEADRRSR
;
A
#
# COMPACT_ATOMS: atom_id res chain seq x y z
N MET A 1 -45.59 -16.96 15.97
CA MET A 1 -45.05 -16.74 14.62
C MET A 1 -43.69 -16.07 14.75
N GLN A 2 -42.66 -16.74 14.23
CA GLN A 2 -41.29 -16.24 14.17
C GLN A 2 -41.18 -15.11 13.15
N CYS A 3 -40.38 -14.08 13.43
CA CYS A 3 -39.31 -13.69 12.51
C CYS A 3 -38.29 -12.83 13.24
N SER A 4 -37.12 -13.42 13.47
CA SER A 4 -35.94 -12.79 14.04
C SER A 4 -35.26 -11.96 12.96
N PHE A 5 -35.31 -10.62 13.05
CA PHE A 5 -34.48 -9.79 12.18
C PHE A 5 -33.11 -9.57 12.81
N ARG A 6 -32.21 -10.53 12.57
CA ARG A 6 -30.76 -10.39 12.83
C ARG A 6 -30.18 -9.35 11.86
N GLY A 7 -30.13 -8.09 12.30
CA GLY A 7 -29.37 -7.04 11.63
C GLY A 7 -27.87 -7.23 11.84
N ARG A 8 -27.23 -7.98 10.94
CA ARG A 8 -25.77 -8.10 10.86
C ARG A 8 -25.21 -6.73 10.43
N ARG A 9 -24.71 -5.93 11.38
CA ARG A 9 -23.90 -4.75 11.05
C ARG A 9 -22.54 -5.24 10.55
N ALA A 10 -22.34 -5.19 9.24
CA ALA A 10 -21.04 -5.42 8.64
C ALA A 10 -20.09 -4.30 9.09
N ALA A 11 -19.13 -4.68 9.93
CA ALA A 11 -18.06 -3.82 10.39
C ALA A 11 -17.10 -3.54 9.22
N GLY A 12 -17.19 -2.35 8.63
CA GLY A 12 -16.12 -1.80 7.80
C GLY A 12 -14.99 -1.32 8.70
N LYS A 13 -14.13 -2.22 9.16
CA LYS A 13 -12.85 -1.82 9.77
C LYS A 13 -11.98 -1.25 8.66
N GLU A 14 -11.92 0.07 8.57
CA GLU A 14 -10.87 0.78 7.83
C GLU A 14 -9.56 0.54 8.58
N THR A 15 -8.94 -0.61 8.31
CA THR A 15 -7.59 -0.89 8.79
C THR A 15 -6.66 -0.01 7.99
N ALA A 16 -6.33 1.16 8.53
CA ALA A 16 -5.07 1.81 8.21
C ALA A 16 -3.96 0.79 8.53
N VAL A 17 -3.53 0.03 7.53
CA VAL A 17 -2.40 -0.88 7.66
C VAL A 17 -1.16 0.01 7.74
N MET A 18 -0.91 0.55 8.93
CA MET A 18 0.37 1.16 9.26
C MET A 18 1.37 0.02 9.24
N ALA A 19 2.11 -0.07 8.13
CA ALA A 19 3.19 -1.04 8.01
C ALA A 19 4.10 -0.86 9.23
N ARG A 20 4.33 -1.96 9.95
CA ARG A 20 5.23 -1.97 11.12
C ARG A 20 6.53 -1.24 10.74
N PRO A 21 7.02 -0.31 11.58
CA PRO A 21 8.29 0.36 11.32
C PRO A 21 9.35 -0.66 10.96
N SER A 22 10.03 -0.45 9.83
CA SER A 22 11.10 -1.32 9.37
C SER A 22 12.12 -1.47 10.50
N LYS A 23 12.56 -2.70 10.75
CA LYS A 23 13.65 -2.98 11.72
C LYS A 23 14.96 -2.30 11.32
N TYR A 24 15.10 -1.93 10.05
CA TYR A 24 16.28 -1.31 9.46
C TYR A 24 16.00 0.15 9.14
N THR A 25 16.91 1.03 9.55
CA THR A 25 16.86 2.46 9.21
C THR A 25 17.15 2.69 7.73
N SER A 26 16.68 3.81 7.18
CA SER A 26 16.96 4.22 5.79
C SER A 26 18.47 4.35 5.51
N GLU A 27 19.21 4.93 6.46
CA GLU A 27 20.66 5.09 6.36
C GLU A 27 21.40 3.74 6.32
N PHE A 28 20.99 2.78 7.14
CA PHE A 28 21.56 1.43 7.11
C PHE A 28 21.30 0.75 5.77
N ARG A 29 20.06 0.85 5.27
CA ARG A 29 19.68 0.32 3.96
C ARG A 29 20.53 0.94 2.83
N ARG A 30 20.71 2.27 2.85
CA ARG A 30 21.52 2.99 1.86
C ARG A 30 22.97 2.50 1.84
N ARG A 31 23.60 2.42 3.01
CA ARG A 31 24.97 1.89 3.15
C ARG A 31 25.08 0.46 2.62
N ALA A 32 24.16 -0.42 3.01
CA ALA A 32 24.19 -1.81 2.56
C ALA A 32 24.06 -1.94 1.02
N ILE A 33 23.26 -1.07 0.38
CA ILE A 33 23.13 -1.03 -1.07
C ILE A 33 24.42 -0.53 -1.74
N GLU A 34 25.03 0.53 -1.21
CA GLU A 34 26.30 1.10 -1.73
C GLU A 34 27.43 0.06 -1.70
N GLU A 35 27.53 -0.71 -0.61
CA GLU A 35 28.53 -1.78 -0.50
C GLU A 35 28.37 -2.88 -1.57
N VAL A 36 27.15 -3.12 -2.05
CA VAL A 36 26.88 -4.12 -3.10
C VAL A 36 27.02 -3.52 -4.50
N LEU A 37 26.47 -2.33 -4.73
CA LEU A 37 26.42 -1.72 -6.06
C LEU A 37 27.74 -1.05 -6.44
N ASP A 38 28.33 -0.29 -5.52
CA ASP A 38 29.49 0.54 -5.79
C ASP A 38 30.81 -0.21 -5.54
N ARG A 39 30.84 -1.11 -4.56
CA ARG A 39 32.02 -1.96 -4.26
C ARG A 39 31.97 -3.36 -4.85
N GLY A 40 30.87 -3.73 -5.53
CA GLY A 40 30.74 -5.00 -6.24
C GLY A 40 30.74 -6.26 -5.35
N ARG A 41 30.51 -6.13 -4.03
CA ARG A 41 30.49 -7.26 -3.11
C ARG A 41 29.23 -8.11 -3.30
N SER A 42 29.31 -9.42 -3.04
CA SER A 42 28.12 -10.25 -3.16
C SER A 42 27.08 -9.93 -2.07
N VAL A 43 25.81 -10.09 -2.41
CA VAL A 43 24.69 -9.84 -1.48
C VAL A 43 24.81 -10.71 -0.22
N THR A 44 25.28 -11.96 -0.38
CA THR A 44 25.44 -12.90 0.74
C THR A 44 26.55 -12.46 1.69
N GLU A 45 27.70 -12.02 1.17
CA GLU A 45 28.80 -11.52 1.99
C GLU A 45 28.40 -10.26 2.77
N VAL A 46 27.74 -9.30 2.09
CA VAL A 46 27.31 -8.07 2.75
C VAL A 46 26.23 -8.34 3.79
N ALA A 47 25.26 -9.21 3.50
CA ALA A 47 24.23 -9.61 4.45
C ALA A 47 24.82 -10.26 5.72
N ASN A 48 25.82 -11.13 5.56
CA ASN A 48 26.53 -11.75 6.68
C ASN A 48 27.33 -10.71 7.49
N SER A 49 28.04 -9.79 6.81
CA SER A 49 28.85 -8.77 7.47
C SER A 49 28.04 -7.75 8.27
N LEU A 50 26.81 -7.46 7.82
CA LEU A 50 25.91 -6.49 8.43
C LEU A 50 24.83 -7.15 9.30
N SER A 51 24.94 -8.46 9.56
CA SER A 51 24.00 -9.23 10.36
C SER A 51 22.53 -9.07 9.92
N ILE A 52 22.28 -9.06 8.61
CA ILE A 52 20.93 -9.01 8.04
C ILE A 52 20.34 -10.43 8.08
N THR A 53 19.24 -10.61 8.81
CA THR A 53 18.63 -11.93 9.08
C THR A 53 18.26 -12.71 7.81
N THR A 54 17.94 -12.01 6.72
CA THR A 54 17.54 -12.65 5.47
C THR A 54 18.27 -11.98 4.29
N PRO A 55 19.18 -12.69 3.60
CA PRO A 55 19.89 -12.17 2.43
C PRO A 55 18.94 -11.70 1.31
N GLU A 56 17.75 -12.31 1.20
CA GLU A 56 16.72 -11.88 0.25
C GLU A 56 16.23 -10.44 0.48
N THR A 57 16.22 -9.97 1.73
CA THR A 57 15.84 -8.59 2.06
C THR A 57 16.80 -7.60 1.41
N LEU A 58 18.10 -7.86 1.53
CA LEU A 58 19.12 -7.04 0.89
C LEU A 58 19.03 -7.13 -0.64
N ARG A 59 18.79 -8.35 -1.18
CA ARG A 59 18.60 -8.54 -2.63
C ARG A 59 17.47 -7.67 -3.17
N ARG A 60 16.32 -7.62 -2.49
CA ARG A 60 15.17 -6.77 -2.90
C ARG A 60 15.54 -5.29 -2.91
N TRP A 61 16.28 -4.84 -1.91
CA TRP A 61 16.74 -3.45 -1.86
C TRP A 61 17.69 -3.10 -2.99
N VAL A 62 18.63 -4.00 -3.30
CA VAL A 62 19.58 -3.83 -4.40
C VAL A 62 18.86 -3.83 -5.75
N VAL A 63 17.89 -4.71 -5.96
CA VAL A 63 17.07 -4.72 -7.20
C VAL A 63 16.30 -3.41 -7.35
N GLN A 64 15.64 -2.94 -6.29
CA GLN A 64 14.92 -1.66 -6.35
C GLN A 64 15.89 -0.50 -6.64
N ALA A 65 17.04 -0.46 -5.98
CA ALA A 65 18.04 0.57 -6.25
C ALA A 65 18.61 0.51 -7.67
N LYS A 66 18.71 -0.68 -8.29
CA LYS A 66 19.07 -0.82 -9.70
C LYS A 66 17.99 -0.25 -10.62
N ILE A 67 16.72 -0.46 -10.30
CA ILE A 67 15.59 0.12 -11.03
C ILE A 67 15.59 1.64 -10.89
N ASP A 68 15.78 2.15 -9.66
CA ASP A 68 15.84 3.59 -9.38
C ASP A 68 17.04 4.26 -10.08
N ARG A 69 18.16 3.54 -10.28
CA ARG A 69 19.33 4.00 -11.08
C ARG A 69 19.15 3.80 -12.60
N GLY A 70 18.02 3.26 -13.07
CA GLY A 70 17.76 2.99 -14.49
C GLY A 70 18.55 1.82 -15.09
N LEU A 71 19.17 0.97 -14.25
CA LEU A 71 19.96 -0.18 -14.69
C LEU A 71 19.09 -1.39 -15.05
N VAL A 72 17.85 -1.43 -14.56
CA VAL A 72 16.89 -2.51 -14.79
C VAL A 72 15.52 -1.87 -15.05
N THR A 73 14.80 -2.40 -16.03
CA THR A 73 13.43 -1.95 -16.33
C THR A 73 12.48 -2.32 -15.19
N GLY A 74 11.75 -1.34 -14.67
CA GLY A 74 10.74 -1.54 -13.64
C GLY A 74 10.23 -0.20 -13.11
N PRO A 75 9.16 -0.21 -12.29
CA PRO A 75 8.68 0.99 -11.65
C PRO A 75 9.64 1.42 -10.54
N THR A 76 10.06 2.68 -10.60
CA THR A 76 10.87 3.33 -9.58
C THR A 76 10.10 3.43 -8.26
N THR A 77 10.84 3.63 -7.17
CA THR A 77 10.26 3.81 -5.85
C THR A 77 9.31 5.02 -5.81
N GLU A 78 9.62 6.08 -6.56
CA GLU A 78 8.80 7.28 -6.68
C GLU A 78 7.50 6.99 -7.44
N GLU A 79 7.57 6.31 -8.59
CA GLU A 79 6.38 5.90 -9.35
C GLU A 79 5.46 4.99 -8.52
N LEU A 80 6.03 4.06 -7.74
CA LEU A 80 5.24 3.21 -6.84
C LEU A 80 4.56 4.00 -5.72
N ALA A 81 5.22 5.03 -5.19
CA ALA A 81 4.64 5.91 -4.18
C ALA A 81 3.47 6.72 -4.77
N GLU A 82 3.64 7.26 -5.97
CA GLU A 82 2.62 7.99 -6.70
C GLU A 82 1.40 7.12 -7.01
N ILE A 83 1.64 5.90 -7.55
CA ILE A 83 0.56 4.93 -7.81
C ILE A 83 -0.24 4.64 -6.53
N LYS A 84 0.44 4.54 -5.38
CA LYS A 84 -0.23 4.30 -4.11
C LYS A 84 -1.06 5.51 -3.66
N ALA A 85 -0.54 6.73 -3.82
CA ALA A 85 -1.27 7.97 -3.50
C ALA A 85 -2.52 8.10 -4.37
N LEU A 86 -2.37 7.97 -5.68
CA LEU A 86 -3.47 8.05 -6.64
C LEU A 86 -4.53 6.99 -6.38
N ARG A 87 -4.14 5.74 -6.07
CA ARG A 87 -5.11 4.68 -5.72
C ARG A 87 -5.90 5.00 -4.45
N LYS A 88 -5.29 5.70 -3.49
CA LYS A 88 -6.00 6.15 -2.29
C LYS A 88 -7.01 7.23 -2.64
N GLU A 89 -6.62 8.21 -3.44
CA GLU A 89 -7.53 9.28 -3.88
C GLU A 89 -8.72 8.75 -4.66
N VAL A 90 -8.48 7.82 -5.60
CA VAL A 90 -9.55 7.16 -6.36
C VAL A 90 -10.51 6.40 -5.43
N ALA A 91 -9.99 5.72 -4.40
CA ALA A 91 -10.83 5.02 -3.43
C ALA A 91 -11.68 5.98 -2.60
N ASP A 92 -11.12 7.10 -2.17
CA ASP A 92 -11.81 8.13 -1.38
C ASP A 92 -12.90 8.83 -2.23
N GLN A 93 -12.59 9.14 -3.49
CA GLN A 93 -13.54 9.67 -4.46
C GLN A 93 -14.69 8.68 -4.72
N GLN A 94 -14.37 7.40 -4.97
CA GLN A 94 -15.39 6.38 -5.20
C GLN A 94 -16.31 6.23 -3.98
N ARG A 95 -15.76 6.25 -2.77
CA ARG A 95 -16.56 6.23 -1.53
C ARG A 95 -17.52 7.40 -1.46
N THR A 96 -17.07 8.60 -1.83
CA THR A 96 -17.93 9.80 -1.86
C THR A 96 -19.05 9.65 -2.89
N ILE A 97 -18.73 9.16 -4.09
CA ILE A 97 -19.71 8.88 -5.14
C ILE A 97 -20.78 7.89 -4.65
N GLU A 98 -20.38 6.82 -3.96
CA GLU A 98 -21.33 5.84 -3.45
C GLU A 98 -22.27 6.43 -2.38
N ILE A 99 -21.76 7.31 -1.50
CA ILE A 99 -22.60 8.03 -0.53
C ILE A 99 -23.60 8.93 -1.25
N LEU A 100 -23.16 9.67 -2.27
CA LEU A 100 -24.03 10.56 -3.03
C LEU A 100 -25.12 9.78 -3.78
N LYS A 101 -24.77 8.67 -4.44
CA LYS A 101 -25.74 7.78 -5.10
C LYS A 101 -26.77 7.21 -4.12
N ALA A 102 -26.33 6.82 -2.92
CA ALA A 102 -27.23 6.35 -1.88
C ALA A 102 -28.21 7.45 -1.45
N ALA A 103 -27.72 8.68 -1.27
CA ALA A 103 -28.55 9.83 -0.93
C ALA A 103 -29.56 10.17 -2.05
N THR A 104 -29.13 10.23 -3.30
CA THR A 104 -30.04 10.52 -4.44
C THR A 104 -31.12 9.44 -4.56
N THR A 105 -30.77 8.17 -4.36
CA THR A 105 -31.74 7.07 -4.38
C THR A 105 -32.76 7.21 -3.24
N PHE A 106 -32.30 7.54 -2.03
CA PHE A 106 -33.18 7.80 -0.90
C PHE A 106 -34.16 8.95 -1.15
N PHE A 107 -33.66 10.09 -1.65
CA PHE A 107 -34.52 11.25 -1.94
C PHE A 107 -35.50 11.00 -3.08
N ALA A 108 -35.11 10.26 -4.12
CA ALA A 108 -36.01 9.88 -5.20
C ALA A 108 -37.16 9.00 -4.69
N GLN A 109 -36.88 8.03 -3.81
CA GLN A 109 -37.92 7.20 -3.20
C GLN A 109 -38.86 8.00 -2.28
N GLU A 110 -38.32 8.94 -1.50
CA GLU A 110 -39.15 9.81 -0.65
C GLU A 110 -40.03 10.75 -1.46
N ALA A 111 -39.55 11.27 -2.60
CA ALA A 111 -40.34 12.10 -3.50
C ALA A 111 -41.49 11.31 -4.16
N ASP A 112 -41.21 10.10 -4.64
CA ASP A 112 -42.22 9.19 -5.22
C ASP A 112 -43.34 8.89 -4.23
N ARG A 113 -42.98 8.55 -2.97
CA ARG A 113 -43.94 8.28 -1.89
C ARG A 113 -44.86 9.46 -1.58
N ARG A 114 -44.36 10.70 -1.65
CA ARG A 114 -45.14 11.91 -1.38
C ARG A 114 -46.08 12.29 -2.53
N SER A 115 -45.75 11.88 -3.75
CA SER A 115 -46.54 12.17 -4.94
C SER A 115 -47.71 11.21 -5.16
N ARG A 116 -47.83 10.17 -4.33
CA ARG A 116 -48.82 9.10 -4.41
C ARG A 116 -49.89 9.26 -3.34
#